data_AF-A0A8H8MKR8-F1
#
_entry.id   AF-A0A8H8MKR8-F1
#
_cell.length_a   1.000
_cell.length_b   1.000
_cell.length_c   1.000
_cell.angle_alpha   90.00
_cell.angle_beta   90.00
_cell.angle_gamma   90.00
#
_symmetry.space_group_name_H-M   'P 1'
#
loop_
_entity.id
_entity.type
_entity.pdbx_description
1 polymer ?
#
loop_
_entity_poly.entity_id
_entity_poly.type
_entity_poly.pdbx_seq_one_letter_code
_entity_poly.pdbx_strand_id
1 'polypeptide(L)'
;MGKNKTPGKAAAKAAKKAKANEKQTKRETKNAKKSKIAPEDDLEAILDEMRQEWEKAHKVTEETDTGPPSRRANSTLTPCPNGNHLWCIGGEYFSEDGKAHFYNDVYRYAPDKDEWRLYTSPTSPSPRSAHSVVGTPANGGQLFLFGGEFSSLNQTTFHHASHYKSWERIETKTSPSARSGHRMAMWKHYILLFGGFNDPGIKTKYFDDLWIFDTQLYNWKQVEFGPTARRPSSGFSFLPTADGVVLHGGYVKEYVKGKRVEGKR
;
A
#
# COMPACT_ATOMS: atom_id res chain seq x y z
N MET A 1 37.02 69.20 47.97
CA MET A 1 35.77 69.93 47.63
C MET A 1 35.06 69.22 46.48
N GLY A 2 33.80 68.78 46.71
CA GLY A 2 32.70 68.62 45.73
C GLY A 2 32.87 67.58 44.59
N LYS A 3 31.85 66.89 44.09
CA LYS A 3 30.41 66.78 44.37
C LYS A 3 29.90 65.50 43.68
N ASN A 4 28.95 64.83 44.33
CA ASN A 4 28.08 63.77 43.83
C ASN A 4 27.40 64.10 42.47
N LYS A 5 27.29 63.11 41.58
CA LYS A 5 26.16 62.99 40.62
C LYS A 5 25.66 61.55 40.58
N THR A 6 24.42 61.37 41.01
CA THR A 6 23.65 60.11 41.10
C THR A 6 23.28 59.54 39.72
N PRO A 7 23.42 58.22 39.47
CA PRO A 7 23.08 57.60 38.18
C PRO A 7 21.59 57.20 38.03
N GLY A 8 20.67 57.73 38.85
CA GLY A 8 19.28 57.26 38.92
C GLY A 8 18.31 57.76 37.83
N LYS A 9 18.55 58.93 37.21
CA LYS A 9 17.59 59.53 36.24
C LYS A 9 17.74 59.01 34.80
N ALA A 10 18.92 58.56 34.39
CA ALA A 10 19.15 58.01 33.05
C ALA A 10 18.59 56.58 32.92
N ALA A 11 18.75 55.75 33.95
CA ALA A 11 18.24 54.38 33.98
C ALA A 11 16.70 54.31 33.96
N ALA A 12 16.01 55.21 34.66
CA ALA A 12 14.55 55.27 34.68
C ALA A 12 13.93 55.69 33.33
N LYS A 13 14.63 56.56 32.57
CA LYS A 13 14.18 57.01 31.24
C LYS A 13 14.42 55.93 30.16
N ALA A 14 15.52 55.18 30.29
CA ALA A 14 15.79 53.99 29.46
C ALA A 14 14.77 52.86 29.70
N ALA A 15 14.42 52.59 30.96
CA ALA A 15 13.42 51.57 31.31
C ALA A 15 12.00 51.90 30.82
N LYS A 16 11.60 53.18 30.80
CA LYS A 16 10.31 53.61 30.21
C LYS A 16 10.27 53.47 28.69
N LYS A 17 11.38 53.75 28.00
CA LYS A 17 11.48 53.60 26.54
C LYS A 17 11.50 52.12 26.11
N ALA A 18 12.15 51.25 26.90
CA ALA A 18 12.13 49.80 26.69
C ALA A 18 10.73 49.20 26.85
N LYS A 19 9.98 49.59 27.90
CA LYS A 19 8.59 49.13 28.10
C LYS A 19 7.62 49.64 27.04
N ALA A 20 7.86 50.83 26.46
CA ALA A 20 7.08 51.34 25.34
C ALA A 20 7.32 50.55 24.05
N ASN A 21 8.59 50.24 23.75
CA ASN A 21 8.97 49.42 22.60
C ASN A 21 8.45 47.99 22.70
N GLU A 22 8.50 47.33 23.87
CA GLU A 22 7.91 46.00 24.07
C GLU A 22 6.39 45.97 23.89
N LYS A 23 5.69 47.06 24.26
CA LYS A 23 4.24 47.15 24.11
C LYS A 23 3.84 47.42 22.66
N GLN A 24 4.69 48.09 21.90
CA GLN A 24 4.54 48.32 20.47
C GLN A 24 4.83 47.04 19.67
N THR A 25 5.92 46.32 19.96
CA THR A 25 6.23 45.04 19.30
C THR A 25 5.17 43.98 19.60
N LYS A 26 4.62 43.90 20.82
CA LYS A 26 3.49 43.01 21.13
C LYS A 26 2.20 43.36 20.36
N ARG A 27 1.94 44.64 20.09
CA ARG A 27 0.80 45.07 19.25
C ARG A 27 1.02 44.74 17.78
N GLU A 28 2.23 44.95 17.27
CA GLU A 28 2.63 44.57 15.91
C GLU A 28 2.57 43.04 15.71
N THR A 29 3.00 42.25 16.70
CA THR A 29 2.92 40.77 16.63
C THR A 29 1.47 40.28 16.70
N LYS A 30 0.59 40.98 17.43
CA LYS A 30 -0.84 40.64 17.53
C LYS A 30 -1.61 41.04 16.26
N ASN A 31 -1.22 42.14 15.62
CA ASN A 31 -1.74 42.53 14.30
C ASN A 31 -1.22 41.59 13.20
N ALA A 32 0.05 41.18 13.24
CA ALA A 32 0.61 40.17 12.33
C ALA A 32 -0.03 38.77 12.50
N LYS A 33 -0.48 38.42 13.73
CA LYS A 33 -1.26 37.19 13.96
C LYS A 33 -2.72 37.32 13.50
N LYS A 34 -3.30 38.52 13.52
CA LYS A 34 -4.65 38.78 12.98
C LYS A 34 -4.67 38.86 11.44
N SER A 35 -3.55 39.24 10.82
CA SER A 35 -3.36 39.21 9.36
C SER A 35 -2.91 37.85 8.81
N LYS A 36 -2.87 36.80 9.65
CA LYS A 36 -2.62 35.41 9.23
C LYS A 36 -3.90 34.61 8.95
N ILE A 37 -5.02 35.29 8.78
CA ILE A 37 -6.11 34.73 7.99
C ILE A 37 -5.77 35.18 6.57
N ALA A 38 -5.18 34.26 5.80
CA ALA A 38 -4.80 34.50 4.42
C ALA A 38 -6.03 35.00 3.64
N PRO A 39 -5.89 35.91 2.66
CA PRO A 39 -6.95 36.22 1.71
C PRO A 39 -7.48 34.90 1.12
N GLU A 40 -8.79 34.76 0.87
CA GLU A 40 -9.35 33.55 0.26
C GLU A 40 -8.62 33.17 -1.06
N ASP A 41 -8.14 34.16 -1.80
CA ASP A 41 -7.35 34.01 -3.03
C ASP A 41 -5.97 33.33 -2.83
N ASP A 42 -5.35 33.48 -1.65
CA ASP A 42 -4.06 32.85 -1.30
C ASP A 42 -4.26 31.38 -0.91
N LEU A 43 -5.43 31.04 -0.34
CA LEU A 43 -5.79 29.64 -0.07
C LEU A 43 -6.04 28.86 -1.37
N GLU A 44 -6.71 29.46 -2.34
CA GLU A 44 -6.97 28.81 -3.63
C GLU A 44 -5.66 28.57 -4.41
N ALA A 45 -4.76 29.56 -4.42
CA ALA A 45 -3.44 29.43 -5.01
C ALA A 45 -2.58 28.34 -4.33
N ILE A 46 -2.59 28.27 -2.99
CA ILE A 46 -1.89 27.22 -2.24
C ILE A 46 -2.50 25.84 -2.55
N LEU A 47 -3.82 25.71 -2.60
CA LEU A 47 -4.49 24.45 -2.91
C LEU A 47 -4.18 23.98 -4.33
N ASP A 48 -4.09 24.89 -5.30
CA ASP A 48 -3.73 24.56 -6.68
C ASP A 48 -2.25 24.22 -6.84
N GLU A 49 -1.35 24.90 -6.12
CA GLU A 49 0.06 24.49 -6.04
C GLU A 49 0.19 23.08 -5.46
N MET A 50 -0.49 22.79 -4.35
CA MET A 50 -0.53 21.46 -3.75
C MET A 50 -1.11 20.41 -4.72
N ARG A 51 -2.13 20.77 -5.51
CA ARG A 51 -2.70 19.90 -6.54
C ARG A 51 -1.70 19.61 -7.64
N GLN A 52 -1.00 20.61 -8.16
CA GLN A 52 0.02 20.44 -9.21
C GLN A 52 1.21 19.61 -8.72
N GLU A 53 1.67 19.85 -7.50
CA GLU A 53 2.71 19.03 -6.86
C GLU A 53 2.25 17.58 -6.71
N TRP A 54 1.01 17.37 -6.26
CA TRP A 54 0.42 16.04 -6.14
C TRP A 54 0.29 15.35 -7.50
N GLU A 55 -0.24 16.03 -8.52
CA GLU A 55 -0.37 15.50 -9.89
C GLU A 55 0.98 15.14 -10.49
N LYS A 56 2.02 15.96 -10.25
CA LYS A 56 3.39 15.69 -10.69
C LYS A 56 3.98 14.48 -9.96
N ALA A 57 3.77 14.36 -8.65
CA ALA A 57 4.22 13.22 -7.84
C ALA A 57 3.47 11.92 -8.18
N HIS A 58 2.24 12.01 -8.67
CA HIS A 58 1.37 10.87 -9.01
C HIS A 58 1.26 10.65 -10.53
N LYS A 59 2.08 11.35 -11.33
CA LYS A 59 2.04 11.24 -12.78
C LYS A 59 2.49 9.84 -13.21
N VAL A 60 1.62 9.17 -13.95
CA VAL A 60 1.89 7.82 -14.47
C VAL A 60 2.37 7.91 -15.89
N THR A 61 3.53 7.29 -16.17
CA THR A 61 4.11 7.24 -17.51
C THR A 61 3.83 5.88 -18.15
N GLU A 62 3.32 5.94 -19.39
CA GLU A 62 3.11 4.76 -20.24
C GLU A 62 4.26 4.65 -21.22
N GLU A 63 4.99 3.54 -21.18
CA GLU A 63 5.99 3.19 -22.19
C GLU A 63 5.35 2.21 -23.17
N THR A 64 5.29 2.62 -24.44
CA THR A 64 4.34 2.06 -25.41
C THR A 64 4.81 0.78 -26.09
N ASP A 65 6.09 0.42 -25.99
CA ASP A 65 6.64 -0.76 -26.66
C ASP A 65 7.89 -1.28 -25.97
N THR A 66 7.70 -1.99 -24.85
CA THR A 66 8.80 -2.64 -24.11
C THR A 66 8.91 -4.14 -24.39
N GLY A 67 8.02 -4.68 -25.24
CA GLY A 67 7.85 -6.13 -25.36
C GLY A 67 7.32 -6.79 -24.08
N PRO A 68 7.25 -8.13 -24.06
CA PRO A 68 6.76 -8.88 -22.91
C PRO A 68 7.70 -8.76 -21.70
N PRO A 69 7.17 -8.98 -20.47
CA PRO A 69 8.00 -9.01 -19.27
C PRO A 69 9.11 -10.06 -19.37
N SER A 70 10.25 -9.78 -18.73
CA SER A 70 11.33 -10.74 -18.56
C SER A 70 10.85 -12.04 -17.88
N ARG A 71 11.61 -13.13 -18.05
CA ARG A 71 11.34 -14.40 -17.35
C ARG A 71 11.20 -14.16 -15.86
N ARG A 72 10.10 -14.66 -15.28
CA ARG A 72 9.78 -14.50 -13.87
C ARG A 72 8.83 -15.58 -13.39
N ALA A 73 8.91 -15.90 -12.11
CA ALA A 73 7.98 -16.73 -11.37
C ALA A 73 7.20 -15.87 -10.38
N ASN A 74 6.09 -16.41 -9.87
CA ASN A 74 5.34 -15.81 -8.76
C ASN A 74 4.90 -14.35 -9.00
N SER A 75 4.74 -13.96 -10.27
CA SER A 75 4.02 -12.76 -10.68
C SER A 75 2.51 -13.03 -10.68
N THR A 76 1.71 -11.98 -10.77
CA THR A 76 0.27 -12.11 -10.98
C THR A 76 -0.08 -11.75 -12.42
N LEU A 77 -1.06 -12.45 -13.00
CA LEU A 77 -1.68 -12.10 -14.28
C LEU A 77 -3.19 -11.97 -14.04
N THR A 78 -3.67 -10.74 -13.99
CA THR A 78 -5.04 -10.42 -13.57
C THR A 78 -5.84 -9.85 -14.73
N PRO A 79 -7.00 -10.43 -15.09
CA PRO A 79 -7.89 -9.82 -16.07
C PRO A 79 -8.31 -8.42 -15.65
N CYS A 80 -8.33 -7.50 -16.60
CA CYS A 80 -8.87 -6.19 -16.34
C CYS A 80 -10.38 -6.29 -16.08
N PRO A 81 -10.89 -5.71 -14.97
CA PRO A 81 -12.29 -5.87 -14.60
C PRO A 81 -13.28 -5.23 -15.57
N ASN A 82 -12.86 -4.28 -16.40
CA ASN A 82 -13.73 -3.51 -17.29
C ASN A 82 -13.24 -3.45 -18.75
N GLY A 83 -12.27 -4.29 -19.14
CA GLY A 83 -11.68 -4.23 -20.46
C GLY A 83 -11.04 -5.54 -20.89
N ASN A 84 -10.70 -5.63 -22.17
CA ASN A 84 -10.07 -6.81 -22.75
C ASN A 84 -8.54 -6.72 -22.69
N HIS A 85 -7.97 -6.69 -21.49
CA HIS A 85 -6.53 -6.74 -21.29
C HIS A 85 -6.18 -7.43 -19.98
N LEU A 86 -4.92 -7.84 -19.84
CA LEU A 86 -4.39 -8.47 -18.65
C LEU A 86 -3.34 -7.57 -18.00
N TRP A 87 -3.33 -7.54 -16.67
CA TRP A 87 -2.32 -6.88 -15.86
C TRP A 87 -1.31 -7.91 -15.36
N CYS A 88 -0.04 -7.76 -15.74
CA CYS A 88 1.05 -8.56 -15.20
C CYS A 88 1.85 -7.73 -14.21
N ILE A 89 1.91 -8.16 -12.94
CA ILE A 89 2.49 -7.37 -11.86
C ILE A 89 3.54 -8.19 -11.11
N GLY A 90 4.70 -7.57 -10.93
CA GLY A 90 5.79 -8.04 -10.08
C GLY A 90 6.33 -9.43 -10.46
N GLY A 91 6.69 -10.22 -9.45
CA GLY A 91 7.30 -11.53 -9.59
C GLY A 91 8.79 -11.52 -9.22
N GLU A 92 9.44 -12.67 -9.41
CA GLU A 92 10.84 -12.87 -9.10
C GLU A 92 11.56 -13.69 -10.18
N TYR A 93 12.88 -13.55 -10.23
CA TYR A 93 13.77 -14.35 -11.05
C TYR A 93 15.00 -14.74 -10.24
N PHE A 94 15.31 -16.04 -10.20
CA PHE A 94 16.53 -16.55 -9.60
C PHE A 94 17.56 -16.77 -10.71
N SER A 95 18.65 -16.01 -10.66
CA SER A 95 19.75 -16.13 -11.61
C SER A 95 20.66 -17.31 -11.26
N GLU A 96 21.44 -17.76 -12.24
CA GLU A 96 22.36 -18.90 -12.08
C GLU A 96 23.47 -18.64 -11.05
N ASP A 97 23.79 -17.37 -10.78
CA ASP A 97 24.73 -16.97 -9.73
C ASP A 97 24.11 -16.95 -8.31
N GLY A 98 22.87 -17.45 -8.16
CA GLY A 98 22.18 -17.59 -6.89
C GLY A 98 21.57 -16.31 -6.35
N LYS A 99 21.49 -15.23 -7.15
CA LYS A 99 20.83 -13.99 -6.76
C LYS A 99 19.34 -14.04 -7.07
N ALA A 100 18.55 -13.49 -6.17
CA ALA A 100 17.12 -13.34 -6.33
C ALA A 100 16.81 -11.90 -6.75
N HIS A 101 16.19 -11.75 -7.92
CA HIS A 101 15.72 -10.48 -8.47
C HIS A 101 14.21 -10.40 -8.30
N PHE A 102 13.70 -9.25 -7.86
CA PHE A 102 12.28 -9.02 -7.66
C PHE A 102 11.85 -7.83 -8.49
N TYR A 103 10.62 -7.88 -8.98
CA TYR A 103 10.10 -6.88 -9.88
C TYR A 103 8.92 -6.13 -9.25
N ASN A 104 8.78 -4.87 -9.62
CA ASN A 104 7.63 -4.01 -9.31
C ASN A 104 7.00 -3.39 -10.56
N ASP A 105 7.46 -3.81 -11.73
CA ASP A 105 6.91 -3.39 -13.01
C ASP A 105 5.44 -3.83 -13.14
N VAL A 106 4.66 -2.98 -13.79
CA VAL A 106 3.25 -3.21 -14.08
C VAL A 106 3.11 -3.22 -15.58
N TYR A 107 2.89 -4.40 -16.16
CA TYR A 107 2.63 -4.52 -17.58
C TYR A 107 1.14 -4.66 -17.85
N ARG A 108 0.73 -4.13 -18.99
CA ARG A 108 -0.57 -4.41 -19.61
C ARG A 108 -0.35 -5.21 -20.89
N TYR A 109 -1.04 -6.32 -21.02
CA TYR A 109 -1.12 -7.10 -22.24
C TYR A 109 -2.48 -6.91 -22.90
N ALA A 110 -2.50 -6.49 -24.17
CA ALA A 110 -3.70 -6.38 -24.99
C ALA A 110 -3.76 -7.57 -25.97
N PRO A 111 -4.59 -8.59 -25.72
CA PRO A 111 -4.66 -9.80 -26.57
C PRO A 111 -5.05 -9.50 -28.02
N ASP A 112 -5.93 -8.52 -28.25
CA ASP A 112 -6.40 -8.16 -29.59
C ASP A 112 -5.29 -7.66 -30.52
N LYS A 113 -4.22 -7.11 -29.94
CA LYS A 113 -3.07 -6.53 -30.66
C LYS A 113 -1.78 -7.33 -30.46
N ASP A 114 -1.82 -8.33 -29.59
CA ASP A 114 -0.63 -9.00 -29.05
C ASP A 114 0.45 -8.02 -28.56
N GLU A 115 0.02 -6.97 -27.85
CA GLU A 115 0.86 -5.84 -27.49
C GLU A 115 1.06 -5.76 -25.97
N TRP A 116 2.32 -5.59 -25.55
CA TRP A 116 2.70 -5.37 -24.16
C TRP A 116 3.11 -3.91 -23.95
N ARG A 117 2.60 -3.30 -22.88
CA ARG A 117 2.99 -1.95 -22.45
C ARG A 117 3.42 -1.94 -21.01
N LEU A 118 4.49 -1.22 -20.71
CA LEU A 118 4.97 -1.00 -19.36
C LEU A 118 4.38 0.29 -18.79
N TYR A 119 3.90 0.20 -17.56
CA TYR A 119 3.45 1.32 -16.76
C TYR A 119 4.40 1.54 -15.60
N THR A 120 4.87 2.78 -15.50
CA THR A 120 5.72 3.23 -14.39
C THR A 120 5.00 4.35 -13.67
N SER A 121 4.83 4.18 -12.36
CA SER A 121 4.31 5.21 -11.47
C SER A 121 5.24 5.40 -10.28
N PRO A 122 5.48 6.64 -9.82
CA PRO A 122 6.22 6.89 -8.58
C PRO A 122 5.59 6.23 -7.35
N THR A 123 4.27 5.97 -7.39
CA THR A 123 3.53 5.32 -6.31
C THR A 123 3.49 3.80 -6.43
N SER A 124 4.13 3.22 -7.44
CA SER A 124 4.11 1.77 -7.68
C SER A 124 4.55 1.00 -6.43
N PRO A 125 3.93 -0.16 -6.15
CA PRO A 125 4.33 -0.99 -5.04
C PRO A 125 5.81 -1.34 -5.12
N SER A 126 6.46 -1.53 -3.97
CA SER A 126 7.84 -2.05 -3.94
C SER A 126 7.95 -3.41 -4.64
N PRO A 127 9.16 -3.79 -5.12
CA PRO A 127 9.40 -5.10 -5.72
C PRO A 127 8.90 -6.24 -4.84
N ARG A 128 8.15 -7.17 -5.44
CA ARG A 128 7.49 -8.25 -4.69
C ARG A 128 7.16 -9.46 -5.57
N SER A 129 7.20 -10.64 -4.96
CA SER A 129 6.74 -11.89 -5.56
C SER A 129 5.74 -12.60 -4.65
N ALA A 130 5.00 -13.57 -5.19
CA ALA A 130 4.04 -14.39 -4.45
C ALA A 130 2.93 -13.57 -3.74
N HIS A 131 2.66 -12.37 -4.26
CA HIS A 131 1.52 -11.53 -3.91
C HIS A 131 0.26 -12.03 -4.63
N SER A 132 -0.90 -11.48 -4.25
CA SER A 132 -2.16 -11.73 -4.96
C SER A 132 -2.80 -10.41 -5.38
N VAL A 133 -3.43 -10.41 -6.56
CA VAL A 133 -4.14 -9.26 -7.13
C VAL A 133 -5.54 -9.69 -7.55
N VAL A 134 -6.52 -8.85 -7.27
CA VAL A 134 -7.91 -9.01 -7.74
C VAL A 134 -8.42 -7.70 -8.31
N GLY A 135 -9.27 -7.79 -9.34
CA GLY A 135 -9.95 -6.64 -9.95
C GLY A 135 -11.41 -6.54 -9.53
N THR A 136 -11.92 -5.31 -9.42
CA THR A 136 -13.37 -5.02 -9.35
C THR A 136 -13.75 -4.06 -10.47
N PRO A 137 -14.94 -4.21 -11.10
CA PRO A 137 -15.44 -3.23 -12.06
C PRO A 137 -15.96 -1.95 -11.40
N ALA A 138 -16.09 -1.92 -10.06
CA ALA A 138 -16.54 -0.74 -9.33
C ALA A 138 -15.64 0.49 -9.59
N ASN A 139 -16.22 1.69 -9.47
CA ASN A 139 -15.52 2.97 -9.65
C ASN A 139 -14.75 3.10 -10.98
N GLY A 140 -15.29 2.52 -12.05
CA GLY A 140 -14.65 2.53 -13.36
C GLY A 140 -13.46 1.60 -13.47
N GLY A 141 -13.38 0.58 -12.60
CA GLY A 141 -12.36 -0.47 -12.57
C GLY A 141 -11.20 -0.17 -11.61
N GLN A 142 -10.94 -1.09 -10.68
CA GLN A 142 -9.86 -0.97 -9.70
C GLN A 142 -9.15 -2.31 -9.49
N LEU A 143 -7.85 -2.25 -9.21
CA LEU A 143 -7.06 -3.39 -8.75
C LEU A 143 -6.74 -3.28 -7.26
N PHE A 144 -6.76 -4.42 -6.57
CA PHE A 144 -6.34 -4.57 -5.19
C PHE A 144 -5.20 -5.57 -5.12
N LEU A 145 -4.08 -5.17 -4.51
CA LEU A 145 -2.89 -5.99 -4.35
C LEU A 145 -2.64 -6.24 -2.85
N PHE A 146 -2.35 -7.48 -2.49
CA PHE A 146 -2.00 -7.80 -1.10
C PHE A 146 -0.79 -8.74 -1.02
N GLY A 147 0.01 -8.52 0.02
CA GLY A 147 1.12 -9.37 0.42
C GLY A 147 2.20 -9.51 -0.64
N GLY A 148 2.85 -10.68 -0.61
CA GLY A 148 4.07 -10.98 -1.33
C GLY A 148 5.32 -10.47 -0.62
N GLU A 149 6.46 -11.03 -0.99
CA GLU A 149 7.74 -10.84 -0.31
C GLU A 149 8.73 -10.08 -1.19
N PHE A 150 9.46 -9.12 -0.59
CA PHE A 150 10.93 -9.05 -0.63
C PHE A 150 11.55 -8.08 0.40
N SER A 151 12.57 -8.58 1.12
CA SER A 151 13.74 -7.91 1.73
C SER A 151 13.60 -6.55 2.43
N SER A 152 12.51 -6.25 3.11
CA SER A 152 12.48 -5.15 4.07
C SER A 152 11.86 -5.60 5.38
N LEU A 153 12.35 -5.06 6.50
CA LEU A 153 11.78 -5.31 7.83
C LEU A 153 10.29 -4.92 7.93
N ASN A 154 9.76 -4.18 6.95
CA ASN A 154 8.41 -3.63 6.94
C ASN A 154 7.46 -4.45 6.05
N GLN A 155 7.37 -5.76 6.35
CA GLN A 155 6.61 -6.78 5.62
C GLN A 155 5.08 -6.56 5.51
N THR A 156 4.56 -5.39 5.87
CA THR A 156 3.12 -5.08 5.97
C THR A 156 2.64 -4.03 4.98
N THR A 157 3.41 -3.74 3.92
CA THR A 157 3.06 -2.65 3.00
C THR A 157 2.06 -3.12 1.93
N PHE A 158 0.78 -2.89 2.23
CA PHE A 158 -0.35 -3.11 1.34
C PHE A 158 -0.57 -1.89 0.43
N HIS A 159 -0.77 -2.13 -0.86
CA HIS A 159 -1.19 -1.11 -1.81
C HIS A 159 -2.55 -1.51 -2.36
N HIS A 160 -3.50 -0.62 -2.25
CA HIS A 160 -4.87 -0.85 -2.63
C HIS A 160 -5.40 0.34 -3.43
N ALA A 161 -6.27 0.03 -4.38
CA ALA A 161 -6.75 0.94 -5.41
C ALA A 161 -5.63 1.39 -6.35
N SER A 162 -5.52 0.66 -7.45
CA SER A 162 -5.05 1.26 -8.68
C SER A 162 -6.21 1.65 -9.56
N HIS A 163 -6.34 2.94 -9.89
CA HIS A 163 -7.03 3.34 -11.12
C HIS A 163 -6.05 3.09 -12.28
N TYR A 164 -5.76 1.80 -12.50
CA TYR A 164 -4.80 1.21 -13.44
C TYR A 164 -3.32 1.56 -13.28
N LYS A 165 -3.06 2.82 -12.95
CA LYS A 165 -1.82 3.52 -13.27
C LYS A 165 -1.19 4.13 -12.02
N SER A 166 -1.98 4.68 -11.08
CA SER A 166 -1.50 5.12 -9.76
C SER A 166 -1.81 4.06 -8.71
N TRP A 167 -1.08 4.03 -7.59
CA TRP A 167 -1.36 3.13 -6.47
C TRP A 167 -1.48 3.93 -5.19
N GLU A 168 -2.46 3.59 -4.36
CA GLU A 168 -2.64 4.17 -3.03
C GLU A 168 -2.42 3.10 -1.96
N ARG A 169 -2.16 3.52 -0.72
CA ARG A 169 -2.16 2.62 0.45
C ARG A 169 -3.45 2.86 1.23
N ILE A 170 -4.27 1.81 1.36
CA ILE A 170 -5.39 1.84 2.31
C ILE A 170 -4.88 1.46 3.69
N GLU A 171 -5.10 2.34 4.65
CA GLU A 171 -4.85 2.05 6.06
C GLU A 171 -6.13 1.58 6.75
N THR A 172 -6.06 0.42 7.39
CA THR A 172 -7.17 -0.17 8.13
C THR A 172 -6.79 -0.44 9.57
N LYS A 173 -7.76 -0.33 10.49
CA LYS A 173 -7.54 -0.63 11.92
C LYS A 173 -7.19 -2.10 12.16
N THR A 174 -7.83 -2.98 11.41
CA THR A 174 -7.63 -4.43 11.41
C THR A 174 -7.14 -4.83 10.02
N SER A 175 -6.18 -5.76 9.94
CA SER A 175 -5.69 -6.30 8.66
C SER A 175 -5.08 -7.69 8.87
N PRO A 176 -5.05 -8.53 7.83
CA PRO A 176 -4.29 -9.77 7.87
C PRO A 176 -2.80 -9.48 8.04
N SER A 177 -2.10 -10.37 8.74
CA SER A 177 -0.64 -10.29 8.85
C SER A 177 0.05 -10.40 7.49
N ALA A 178 1.28 -9.86 7.42
CA ALA A 178 2.23 -10.10 6.34
C ALA A 178 2.28 -11.57 5.93
N ARG A 179 2.16 -11.83 4.62
CA ARG A 179 2.11 -13.20 4.05
C ARG A 179 2.36 -13.22 2.54
N SER A 180 2.87 -14.35 2.08
CA SER A 180 3.13 -14.73 0.68
C SER A 180 2.39 -16.02 0.33
N GLY A 181 2.16 -16.24 -0.96
CA GLY A 181 1.54 -17.48 -1.46
C GLY A 181 0.08 -17.70 -1.03
N HIS A 182 -0.56 -16.68 -0.45
CA HIS A 182 -1.99 -16.67 -0.17
C HIS A 182 -2.77 -16.51 -1.48
N ARG A 183 -4.07 -16.78 -1.45
CA ARG A 183 -4.96 -16.52 -2.60
C ARG A 183 -6.02 -15.50 -2.22
N MET A 184 -6.31 -14.61 -3.16
CA MET A 184 -7.45 -13.70 -3.09
C MET A 184 -8.47 -14.02 -4.18
N ALA A 185 -9.74 -13.81 -3.86
CA ALA A 185 -10.84 -13.87 -4.82
C ALA A 185 -11.85 -12.77 -4.52
N MET A 186 -12.42 -12.19 -5.59
CA MET A 186 -13.50 -11.21 -5.48
C MET A 186 -14.86 -11.92 -5.48
N TRP A 187 -15.71 -11.64 -4.50
CA TRP A 187 -17.11 -12.07 -4.49
C TRP A 187 -18.00 -10.89 -4.13
N LYS A 188 -18.85 -10.47 -5.07
CA LYS A 188 -19.63 -9.22 -4.97
C LYS A 188 -18.70 -8.02 -4.76
N HIS A 189 -18.84 -7.33 -3.63
CA HIS A 189 -17.96 -6.22 -3.21
C HIS A 189 -16.98 -6.64 -2.11
N TYR A 190 -16.83 -7.94 -1.88
CA TYR A 190 -15.92 -8.50 -0.89
C TYR A 190 -14.71 -9.13 -1.55
N ILE A 191 -13.55 -8.89 -0.97
CA ILE A 191 -12.33 -9.61 -1.30
C ILE A 191 -12.11 -10.64 -0.20
N LEU A 192 -12.08 -11.91 -0.57
CA LEU A 192 -11.72 -12.99 0.33
C LEU A 192 -10.23 -13.25 0.19
N LEU A 193 -9.52 -13.39 1.30
CA LEU A 193 -8.11 -13.77 1.37
C LEU A 193 -7.99 -15.02 2.23
N PHE A 194 -7.33 -16.06 1.73
CA PHE A 194 -7.15 -17.30 2.48
C PHE A 194 -5.69 -17.77 2.48
N GLY A 195 -5.26 -18.19 3.66
CA GLY A 195 -4.01 -18.90 3.88
C GLY A 195 -2.75 -18.10 3.56
N GLY A 196 -1.76 -18.78 2.99
CA GLY A 196 -0.42 -18.26 2.72
C GLY A 196 0.58 -18.60 3.83
N PHE A 197 1.76 -18.01 3.77
CA PHE A 197 2.80 -18.21 4.78
C PHE A 197 3.61 -16.94 4.99
N ASN A 198 4.31 -16.88 6.12
CA ASN A 198 5.33 -15.88 6.39
C ASN A 198 6.63 -16.63 6.73
N ASP A 199 7.71 -16.35 6.01
CA ASP A 199 9.01 -16.94 6.25
C ASP A 199 10.06 -15.89 6.61
N PRO A 200 10.22 -15.55 7.90
CA PRO A 200 11.24 -14.60 8.33
C PRO A 200 12.67 -15.19 8.33
N GLY A 201 12.90 -16.37 7.75
CA GLY A 201 14.19 -17.04 7.70
C GLY A 201 14.59 -17.83 8.96
N ILE A 202 13.81 -17.72 10.05
CA ILE A 202 13.99 -18.52 11.27
C ILE A 202 13.02 -19.71 11.28
N LYS A 203 11.73 -19.44 11.09
CA LYS A 203 10.67 -20.45 11.07
C LYS A 203 9.52 -19.98 10.22
N THR A 204 9.22 -20.72 9.16
CA THR A 204 8.05 -20.51 8.33
C THR A 204 6.76 -20.72 9.14
N LYS A 205 5.90 -19.71 9.17
CA LYS A 205 4.54 -19.79 9.72
C LYS A 205 3.55 -19.89 8.56
N TYR A 206 2.82 -21.00 8.49
CA TYR A 206 1.70 -21.15 7.57
C TYR A 206 0.42 -20.63 8.21
N PHE A 207 -0.41 -20.00 7.40
CA PHE A 207 -1.71 -19.48 7.79
C PHE A 207 -2.82 -20.35 7.20
N ASP A 208 -3.88 -20.53 7.97
CA ASP A 208 -5.12 -21.21 7.59
C ASP A 208 -6.35 -20.34 7.93
N ASP A 209 -6.14 -19.03 8.10
CA ASP A 209 -7.18 -18.05 8.38
C ASP A 209 -7.84 -17.54 7.08
N LEU A 210 -9.10 -17.11 7.22
CA LEU A 210 -9.87 -16.45 6.18
C LEU A 210 -10.14 -15.02 6.60
N TRP A 211 -9.88 -14.11 5.68
CA TRP A 211 -10.15 -12.70 5.84
C TRP A 211 -11.09 -12.22 4.74
N ILE A 212 -11.98 -11.31 5.10
CA ILE A 212 -12.88 -10.64 4.18
C ILE A 212 -12.60 -9.14 4.25
N PHE A 213 -12.33 -8.53 3.11
CA PHE A 213 -12.25 -7.08 2.97
C PHE A 213 -13.49 -6.56 2.26
N ASP A 214 -14.15 -5.59 2.87
CA ASP A 214 -15.25 -4.86 2.27
C ASP A 214 -14.70 -3.71 1.42
N THR A 215 -14.91 -3.77 0.10
CA THR A 215 -14.42 -2.73 -0.84
C THR A 215 -15.22 -1.44 -0.81
N GLN A 216 -16.34 -1.40 -0.09
CA GLN A 216 -17.15 -0.19 0.10
C GLN A 216 -16.82 0.49 1.43
N LEU A 217 -16.62 -0.30 2.49
CA LEU A 217 -16.32 0.21 3.83
C LEU A 217 -14.82 0.25 4.15
N TYR A 218 -13.99 -0.29 3.28
CA TYR A 218 -12.53 -0.28 3.40
C TYR A 218 -12.06 -0.88 4.74
N ASN A 219 -12.64 -2.00 5.14
CA ASN A 219 -12.30 -2.67 6.39
C ASN A 219 -12.10 -4.18 6.21
N TRP A 220 -11.25 -4.74 7.07
CA TRP A 220 -11.02 -6.18 7.13
C TRP A 220 -11.75 -6.80 8.31
N LYS A 221 -12.31 -7.98 8.08
CA LYS A 221 -12.87 -8.86 9.10
C LYS A 221 -12.28 -10.25 8.95
N GLN A 222 -11.77 -10.80 10.05
CA GLN A 222 -11.37 -12.21 10.10
C GLN A 222 -12.62 -13.08 10.28
N VAL A 223 -12.72 -14.16 9.52
CA VAL A 223 -13.77 -15.17 9.66
C VAL A 223 -13.23 -16.30 10.50
N GLU A 224 -13.94 -16.61 11.59
CA GLU A 224 -13.64 -17.75 12.41
C GLU A 224 -14.27 -19.00 11.83
N PHE A 225 -13.46 -20.06 11.73
CA PHE A 225 -13.93 -21.36 11.31
C PHE A 225 -14.35 -22.21 12.50
N GLY A 226 -15.37 -23.04 12.30
CA GLY A 226 -15.70 -24.08 13.26
C GLY A 226 -14.53 -25.06 13.49
N PRO A 227 -14.47 -25.72 14.66
CA PRO A 227 -13.35 -26.57 15.06
C PRO A 227 -13.09 -27.77 14.12
N THR A 228 -14.07 -28.16 13.31
CA THR A 228 -13.99 -29.32 12.41
C THR A 228 -13.68 -28.96 10.96
N ALA A 229 -13.54 -27.68 10.62
CA ALA A 229 -13.27 -27.25 9.26
C ALA A 229 -11.88 -27.71 8.80
N ARG A 230 -11.82 -28.53 7.74
CA ARG A 230 -10.55 -28.90 7.09
C ARG A 230 -10.07 -27.74 6.22
N ARG A 231 -8.78 -27.44 6.32
CA ARG A 231 -8.18 -26.26 5.69
C ARG A 231 -6.83 -26.62 5.08
N PRO A 232 -6.66 -26.45 3.76
CA PRO A 232 -5.37 -26.68 3.14
C PRO A 232 -4.36 -25.62 3.56
N SER A 233 -3.12 -26.03 3.70
CA SER A 233 -2.02 -25.14 4.10
C SER A 233 -1.34 -24.45 2.91
N SER A 234 -1.38 -25.04 1.72
CA SER A 234 -0.78 -24.48 0.50
C SER A 234 -1.28 -25.16 -0.77
N GLY A 235 -0.92 -24.63 -1.94
CA GLY A 235 -1.10 -25.31 -3.23
C GLY A 235 -2.55 -25.45 -3.73
N PHE A 236 -3.48 -24.68 -3.18
CA PHE A 236 -4.90 -24.72 -3.56
C PHE A 236 -5.24 -23.65 -4.61
N SER A 237 -6.36 -23.88 -5.29
CA SER A 237 -7.05 -22.88 -6.11
C SER A 237 -8.16 -22.22 -5.30
N PHE A 238 -8.35 -20.92 -5.52
CA PHE A 238 -9.38 -20.13 -4.83
C PHE A 238 -10.15 -19.34 -5.88
N LEU A 239 -11.35 -19.80 -6.20
CA LEU A 239 -12.07 -19.42 -7.41
C LEU A 239 -13.41 -18.76 -7.06
N PRO A 240 -13.67 -17.54 -7.56
CA PRO A 240 -14.95 -16.89 -7.33
C PRO A 240 -16.08 -17.58 -8.10
N THR A 241 -17.27 -17.62 -7.50
CA THR A 241 -18.52 -18.11 -8.09
C THR A 241 -19.64 -17.12 -7.84
N ALA A 242 -20.84 -17.35 -8.40
CA ALA A 242 -22.00 -16.52 -8.14
C ALA A 242 -22.38 -16.52 -6.63
N ASP A 243 -22.28 -17.69 -5.99
CA ASP A 243 -22.74 -17.90 -4.62
C ASP A 243 -21.65 -17.68 -3.56
N GLY A 244 -20.38 -17.60 -3.96
CA GLY A 244 -19.28 -17.44 -3.02
C GLY A 244 -17.91 -17.59 -3.64
N VAL A 245 -17.01 -18.23 -2.91
CA VAL A 245 -15.68 -18.61 -3.39
C VAL A 245 -15.46 -20.08 -3.07
N VAL A 246 -15.02 -20.83 -4.06
CA VAL A 246 -14.66 -22.24 -3.93
C VAL A 246 -13.17 -22.36 -3.70
N LEU A 247 -12.81 -23.03 -2.61
CA LEU A 247 -11.46 -23.52 -2.40
C LEU A 247 -11.39 -24.95 -2.96
N HIS A 248 -10.44 -25.21 -3.86
CA HIS A 248 -10.26 -26.52 -4.46
C HIS A 248 -8.81 -27.00 -4.37
N GLY A 249 -8.65 -28.27 -3.99
CA GLY A 249 -7.36 -28.93 -3.83
C GLY A 249 -6.53 -28.36 -2.68
N GLY A 250 -5.22 -28.37 -2.86
CA GLY A 250 -4.26 -27.98 -1.85
C GLY A 250 -3.62 -29.16 -1.14
N TYR A 251 -2.76 -28.81 -0.20
CA TYR A 251 -1.93 -29.74 0.52
C TYR A 251 -1.95 -29.41 2.02
N VAL A 252 -2.02 -30.44 2.85
CA VAL A 252 -1.90 -30.34 4.31
C VAL A 252 -0.77 -31.26 4.78
N LYS A 253 0.17 -30.71 5.56
CA LYS A 253 1.10 -31.54 6.37
C LYS A 253 0.42 -31.88 7.69
N GLU A 254 0.15 -33.16 7.93
CA GLU A 254 -0.25 -33.62 9.26
C GLU A 254 0.99 -34.06 10.05
N TYR A 255 1.23 -33.38 11.17
CA TYR A 255 2.24 -33.79 12.13
C TYR A 255 1.59 -34.64 13.21
N VAL A 256 1.75 -35.96 13.11
CA VAL A 256 1.37 -36.90 14.18
C VAL A 256 2.62 -37.25 14.97
N LYS A 257 2.63 -36.94 16.27
CA LYS A 257 3.76 -37.23 17.16
C LYS A 257 4.14 -38.71 17.08
N GLY A 258 5.39 -39.01 16.74
CA GLY A 258 5.90 -40.38 16.61
C GLY A 258 5.65 -41.07 15.26
N LYS A 259 5.06 -40.39 14.27
CA LYS A 259 4.93 -40.89 12.89
C LYS A 259 5.70 -40.01 11.91
N ARG A 260 6.08 -40.59 10.78
CA ARG A 260 6.62 -39.85 9.64
C ARG A 260 5.57 -38.84 9.17
N VAL A 261 6.00 -37.64 8.81
CA VAL A 261 5.11 -36.60 8.28
C VAL A 261 4.46 -37.13 7.01
N GLU A 262 3.14 -37.18 6.99
CA GLU A 262 2.36 -37.58 5.84
C GLU A 262 1.69 -36.35 5.22
N GLY A 263 1.75 -36.28 3.90
CA GLY A 263 1.10 -35.27 3.11
C GLY A 263 -0.25 -35.75 2.62
N LYS A 264 -1.31 -34.99 2.90
CA LYS A 264 -2.66 -35.27 2.38
C LYS A 264 -3.06 -34.21 1.35
N ARG A 265 -3.70 -34.67 0.28
CA ARG A 265 -4.34 -33.84 -0.75
C ARG A 265 -5.80 -33.61 -0.39
#